data_AF-A0A090WYU8-F1
#
_entry.id   AF-A0A090WYU8-F1
#
_cell.length_a   1.000
_cell.length_b   1.000
_cell.length_c   1.000
_cell.angle_alpha   90.00
_cell.angle_beta   90.00
_cell.angle_gamma   90.00
#
_symmetry.space_group_name_H-M   'P 1'
#
loop_
_entity.id
_entity.type
_entity.pdbx_description
1 polymer ?
#
loop_
_entity_poly.entity_id
_entity_poly.type
_entity_poly.pdbx_seq_one_letter_code
_entity_poly.pdbx_strand_id
1 'polypeptide(L)'
;MVKDIAKVLKQPIEEIAFVLGDPAWFGDDVVESLKSLAENLGAKASIYRQDKPLGTGHAIMCAEPSLSGPAVIAYADTLIRAEFDLDPAADSVIWTKQVKNPEAYGVVKLNDNQEIVELVEKPESFVSDQAVIGIYYFKDVAVLKGKLQEILDENIMNGGEYQINDGIKRMMADGKVFKTGTVDEWMDCGNKAITIETNQRMLGFLKADGEEQLVATSTKLENSNIIEPCFIGENVVLKDATVGLLFL
;
A
#
# COMPACT_ATOMS: atom_id res chain seq x y z
N MET A 1 -6.29 1.51 -4.52
CA MET A 1 -5.66 1.47 -3.17
C MET A 1 -6.40 2.32 -2.15
N VAL A 2 -6.32 3.67 -2.17
CA VAL A 2 -6.90 4.52 -1.09
C VAL A 2 -8.40 4.29 -0.91
N LYS A 3 -9.15 4.18 -2.02
CA LYS A 3 -10.57 3.82 -1.99
C LYS A 3 -10.80 2.43 -1.38
N ASP A 4 -9.93 1.47 -1.66
CA ASP A 4 -10.05 0.11 -1.14
C ASP A 4 -9.79 0.08 0.37
N ILE A 5 -8.75 0.76 0.84
CA ILE A 5 -8.48 0.93 2.28
C ILE A 5 -9.68 1.62 2.96
N ALA A 6 -10.22 2.67 2.34
CA ALA A 6 -11.38 3.41 2.87
C ALA A 6 -12.66 2.58 2.91
N LYS A 7 -12.92 1.75 1.88
CA LYS A 7 -14.07 0.84 1.85
C LYS A 7 -14.01 -0.19 2.96
N VAL A 8 -12.81 -0.61 3.35
CA VAL A 8 -12.66 -1.71 4.30
C VAL A 8 -12.48 -1.24 5.74
N LEU A 9 -12.03 -0.01 5.97
CA LEU A 9 -12.10 0.61 7.28
C LEU A 9 -13.57 0.87 7.67
N LYS A 10 -14.05 0.17 8.70
CA LYS A 10 -15.41 0.34 9.26
C LYS A 10 -15.59 1.64 10.07
N GLN A 11 -14.71 2.62 9.89
CA GLN A 11 -14.66 3.89 10.63
C GLN A 11 -14.50 5.04 9.65
N PRO A 12 -15.09 6.22 9.93
CA PRO A 12 -14.91 7.39 9.09
C PRO A 12 -13.45 7.84 9.09
N ILE A 13 -12.93 8.18 7.91
CA ILE A 13 -11.59 8.72 7.75
C ILE A 13 -11.68 10.24 7.85
N GLU A 14 -11.03 10.82 8.87
CA GLU A 14 -11.03 12.27 9.08
C GLU A 14 -9.95 12.98 8.25
N GLU A 15 -8.81 12.32 8.04
CA GLU A 15 -7.65 12.86 7.33
C GLU A 15 -6.96 11.79 6.49
N ILE A 16 -6.49 12.16 5.30
CA ILE A 16 -5.57 11.38 4.49
C ILE A 16 -4.32 12.22 4.24
N ALA A 17 -3.20 11.77 4.81
CA ALA A 17 -1.90 12.37 4.63
C ALA A 17 -1.15 11.68 3.48
N PHE A 18 -0.78 12.45 2.45
CA PHE A 18 0.02 11.99 1.33
C PHE A 18 1.45 12.50 1.50
N VAL A 19 2.42 11.59 1.47
CA VAL A 19 3.86 11.93 1.47
C VAL A 19 4.38 11.74 0.06
N LEU A 20 4.82 12.82 -0.57
CA LEU A 20 5.24 12.84 -1.97
C LEU A 20 6.74 13.10 -2.08
N GLY A 21 7.35 12.64 -3.18
CA GLY A 21 8.73 12.98 -3.51
C GLY A 21 8.88 14.39 -4.08
N ASP A 22 9.97 14.61 -4.80
CA ASP A 22 10.33 15.89 -5.41
C ASP A 22 9.18 16.46 -6.29
N PRO A 23 8.83 17.76 -6.13
CA PRO A 23 7.83 18.44 -6.95
C PRO A 23 8.05 18.36 -8.46
N ALA A 24 9.30 18.17 -8.91
CA ALA A 24 9.62 17.96 -10.33
C ALA A 24 8.92 16.72 -10.93
N TRP A 25 8.61 15.71 -10.09
CA TRP A 25 7.91 14.48 -10.49
C TRP A 25 6.46 14.45 -10.02
N PHE A 26 6.17 15.10 -8.90
CA PHE A 26 4.85 15.14 -8.28
C PHE A 26 4.36 16.58 -8.15
N GLY A 27 4.05 17.17 -9.30
CA GLY A 27 3.66 18.58 -9.43
C GLY A 27 2.27 18.90 -8.89
N ASP A 28 1.81 20.11 -9.20
CA ASP A 28 0.52 20.63 -8.71
C ASP A 28 -0.68 19.81 -9.21
N ASP A 29 -0.59 19.26 -10.41
CA ASP A 29 -1.62 18.38 -10.99
C ASP A 29 -1.84 17.11 -10.16
N VAL A 30 -0.75 16.46 -9.72
CA VAL A 30 -0.81 15.31 -8.84
C VAL A 30 -1.37 15.72 -7.48
N VAL A 31 -0.91 16.84 -6.92
CA VAL A 31 -1.39 17.35 -5.63
C VAL A 31 -2.88 17.65 -5.66
N GLU A 32 -3.38 18.30 -6.70
CA GLU A 32 -4.81 18.59 -6.88
C GLU A 32 -5.63 17.31 -7.00
N SER A 33 -5.13 16.32 -7.77
CA SER A 33 -5.77 15.01 -7.90
C SER A 33 -5.91 14.29 -6.55
N LEU A 34 -4.85 14.29 -5.73
CA LEU A 34 -4.84 13.65 -4.41
C LEU A 34 -5.74 14.38 -3.41
N LYS A 35 -5.80 15.72 -3.46
CA LYS A 35 -6.73 16.51 -2.65
C LYS A 35 -8.18 16.16 -2.99
N SER A 36 -8.51 16.17 -4.28
CA SER A 36 -9.85 15.80 -4.74
C SER A 36 -10.20 14.37 -4.35
N LEU A 37 -9.25 13.43 -4.42
CA LEU A 37 -9.46 12.05 -3.98
C LEU A 37 -9.86 11.97 -2.49
N ALA A 38 -9.14 12.66 -1.61
CA ALA A 38 -9.46 12.65 -0.18
C ALA A 38 -10.79 13.35 0.14
N GLU A 39 -11.07 14.48 -0.51
CA GLU A 39 -12.35 15.20 -0.38
C GLU A 39 -13.54 14.35 -0.84
N ASN A 40 -13.39 13.62 -1.95
CA ASN A 40 -14.41 12.68 -2.44
C ASN A 40 -14.67 11.51 -1.48
N LEU A 41 -13.71 11.21 -0.59
CA LEU A 41 -13.84 10.23 0.49
C LEU A 41 -14.33 10.85 1.80
N GLY A 42 -14.62 12.15 1.83
CA GLY A 42 -15.08 12.88 3.01
C GLY A 42 -13.97 13.20 4.02
N ALA A 43 -12.70 13.10 3.63
CA ALA A 43 -11.55 13.32 4.50
C ALA A 43 -10.81 14.61 4.16
N LYS A 44 -10.13 15.21 5.15
CA LYS A 44 -9.18 16.30 4.94
C LYS A 44 -7.94 15.77 4.21
N ALA A 45 -7.52 16.44 3.14
CA ALA A 45 -6.25 16.16 2.49
C ALA A 45 -5.09 16.92 3.16
N SER A 46 -4.04 16.20 3.53
CA SER A 46 -2.76 16.79 3.99
C SER A 46 -1.63 16.34 3.09
N ILE A 47 -0.81 17.29 2.62
CA ILE A 47 0.27 17.02 1.67
C ILE A 47 1.60 17.32 2.34
N TYR A 48 2.45 16.30 2.41
CA TYR A 48 3.79 16.35 2.94
C TYR A 48 4.80 15.97 1.86
N ARG A 49 6.06 16.31 2.07
CA ARG A 49 7.14 16.03 1.11
C ARG A 49 8.28 15.30 1.80
N GLN A 50 8.77 14.27 1.12
CA GLN A 50 10.03 13.63 1.39
C GLN A 50 11.02 14.03 0.29
N ASP A 51 11.79 15.10 0.53
CA ASP A 51 12.73 15.63 -0.47
C ASP A 51 13.91 14.68 -0.75
N LYS A 52 14.29 13.87 0.24
CA LYS A 52 15.36 12.88 0.14
C LYS A 52 14.83 11.50 0.55
N PRO A 53 15.06 10.45 -0.25
CA PRO A 53 14.61 9.09 0.07
C PRO A 53 15.50 8.48 1.16
N LEU A 54 15.33 8.94 2.40
CA LEU A 54 16.08 8.47 3.57
C LEU A 54 15.39 7.28 4.27
N GLY A 55 14.53 6.55 3.57
CA GLY A 55 13.81 5.39 4.10
C GLY A 55 12.35 5.64 4.49
N THR A 56 11.66 4.54 4.77
CA THR A 56 10.21 4.49 5.06
C THR A 56 9.85 5.15 6.40
N GLY A 57 10.70 5.00 7.42
CA GLY A 57 10.55 5.67 8.71
C GLY A 57 10.66 7.18 8.59
N HIS A 58 11.61 7.67 7.79
CA HIS A 58 11.73 9.10 7.48
C HIS A 58 10.50 9.63 6.72
N ALA A 59 10.00 8.88 5.73
CA ALA A 59 8.80 9.27 4.97
C ALA A 59 7.59 9.46 5.90
N ILE A 60 7.38 8.53 6.83
CA ILE A 60 6.31 8.61 7.83
C ILE A 60 6.49 9.86 8.71
N MET A 61 7.71 10.13 9.16
CA MET A 61 8.01 11.31 9.98
C MET A 61 7.90 12.64 9.21
N CYS A 62 7.98 12.66 7.88
CA CYS A 62 7.62 13.86 7.10
C CYS A 62 6.15 14.28 7.32
N ALA A 63 5.28 13.34 7.70
CA ALA A 63 3.88 13.57 8.05
C ALA A 63 3.64 13.62 9.58
N GLU A 64 4.67 13.88 10.39
CA GLU A 64 4.59 13.94 11.85
C GLU A 64 3.33 14.67 12.40
N PRO A 65 2.90 15.82 11.85
CA PRO A 65 1.72 16.52 12.36
C PRO A 65 0.40 15.75 12.23
N SER A 66 0.33 14.75 11.34
CA SER A 66 -0.82 13.87 11.12
C SER A 66 -0.71 12.53 11.86
N LEU A 67 0.39 12.26 12.56
CA LEU A 67 0.59 11.00 13.28
C LEU A 67 -0.03 11.08 14.69
N SER A 68 -1.36 11.00 14.76
CA SER A 68 -2.12 10.89 16.01
C SER A 68 -3.37 10.02 15.86
N GLY A 69 -3.73 9.29 16.92
CA GLY A 69 -4.92 8.44 16.93
C GLY A 69 -4.75 7.13 16.13
N PRO A 70 -5.86 6.41 15.88
CA PRO A 70 -5.84 5.22 15.04
C PRO A 70 -5.50 5.59 13.59
N ALA A 71 -4.53 4.91 12.98
CA ALA A 71 -4.13 5.20 11.61
C ALA A 71 -3.73 3.94 10.84
N VAL A 72 -3.91 4.01 9.51
CA VAL A 72 -3.34 3.06 8.56
C VAL A 72 -2.22 3.75 7.80
N ILE A 73 -1.06 3.12 7.75
CA ILE A 73 0.06 3.49 6.90
C ILE A 73 0.13 2.48 5.76
N ALA A 74 0.11 2.94 4.53
CA ALA A 74 0.16 2.11 3.33
C ALA A 74 1.18 2.67 2.33
N TYR A 75 2.01 1.80 1.77
CA TYR A 75 2.92 2.17 0.69
C TYR A 75 2.16 2.33 -0.63
N ALA A 76 2.52 3.34 -1.41
CA ALA A 76 1.77 3.75 -2.61
C ALA A 76 1.84 2.74 -3.77
N ASP A 77 2.80 1.83 -3.75
CA ASP A 77 3.06 0.79 -4.75
C ASP A 77 2.35 -0.54 -4.46
N THR A 78 1.65 -0.67 -3.34
CA THR A 78 0.91 -1.87 -2.97
C THR A 78 -0.57 -1.80 -3.38
N LEU A 79 -1.02 -2.72 -4.23
CA LEU A 79 -2.45 -2.97 -4.46
C LEU A 79 -2.91 -4.19 -3.66
N ILE A 80 -4.04 -4.04 -2.95
CA ILE A 80 -4.61 -5.10 -2.12
C ILE A 80 -6.12 -5.26 -2.33
N ARG A 81 -6.60 -6.50 -2.13
CA ARG A 81 -7.98 -6.79 -1.73
C ARG A 81 -7.95 -7.58 -0.44
N ALA A 82 -8.63 -7.06 0.57
CA ALA A 82 -8.63 -7.63 1.91
C ALA A 82 -9.90 -7.24 2.66
N GLU A 83 -10.28 -8.07 3.62
CA GLU A 83 -11.11 -7.64 4.75
C GLU A 83 -10.19 -7.23 5.91
N PHE A 84 -10.36 -6.01 6.43
CA PHE A 84 -9.60 -5.51 7.58
C PHE A 84 -10.41 -5.89 8.84
N ASP A 85 -10.33 -7.15 9.24
CA ASP A 85 -10.82 -7.54 10.55
C ASP A 85 -9.74 -7.22 11.60
N LEU A 86 -9.93 -6.11 12.29
CA LEU A 86 -9.00 -5.63 13.30
C LEU A 86 -9.30 -6.31 14.63
N ASP A 87 -8.42 -7.21 15.07
CA ASP A 87 -8.50 -7.78 16.41
C ASP A 87 -8.43 -6.65 17.46
N PRO A 88 -9.47 -6.45 18.30
CA PRO A 88 -9.47 -5.41 19.32
C PRO A 88 -8.32 -5.53 20.33
N ALA A 89 -7.76 -6.73 20.51
CA ALA A 89 -6.63 -6.97 21.40
C ALA A 89 -5.28 -6.55 20.79
N ALA A 90 -5.18 -6.35 19.47
CA ALA A 90 -3.95 -5.90 18.83
C ALA A 90 -3.72 -4.40 19.07
N ASP A 91 -2.50 -4.00 19.43
CA ASP A 91 -2.08 -2.60 19.36
C ASP A 91 -1.76 -2.19 17.93
N SER A 92 -1.35 -3.15 17.10
CA SER A 92 -1.03 -2.94 15.69
C SER A 92 -1.28 -4.20 14.87
N VAL A 93 -1.63 -4.00 13.60
CA VAL A 93 -1.85 -5.10 12.63
C VAL A 93 -0.94 -4.86 11.43
N ILE A 94 -0.19 -5.88 11.03
CA ILE A 94 0.62 -5.86 9.81
C ILE A 94 -0.02 -6.81 8.83
N TRP A 95 -0.37 -6.34 7.63
CA TRP A 95 -0.92 -7.25 6.63
C TRP A 95 0.18 -8.07 5.98
N THR A 96 -0.10 -9.36 5.85
CA THR A 96 0.80 -10.33 5.25
C THR A 96 0.10 -11.13 4.17
N LYS A 97 0.92 -11.65 3.26
CA LYS A 97 0.51 -12.63 2.26
C LYS A 97 1.38 -13.87 2.37
N GLN A 98 0.75 -15.03 2.34
CA GLN A 98 1.48 -16.28 2.23
C GLN A 98 2.13 -16.39 0.84
N VAL A 99 3.45 -16.55 0.78
CA VAL A 99 4.23 -16.61 -0.45
C VAL A 99 5.06 -17.89 -0.54
N LYS A 100 5.38 -18.32 -1.77
CA LYS A 100 6.22 -19.51 -1.99
C LYS A 100 7.71 -19.25 -1.78
N ASN A 101 8.18 -18.03 -2.06
CA ASN A 101 9.59 -17.63 -2.02
C ASN A 101 9.78 -16.46 -1.02
N PRO A 102 9.73 -16.72 0.30
CA PRO A 102 9.80 -15.67 1.33
C PRO A 102 11.11 -14.90 1.37
N GLU A 103 12.22 -15.47 0.90
CA GLU A 103 13.56 -14.86 0.90
C GLU A 103 13.66 -13.57 0.07
N ALA A 104 12.71 -13.35 -0.84
CA ALA A 104 12.65 -12.13 -1.66
C ALA A 104 12.04 -10.92 -0.91
N TYR A 105 11.43 -11.15 0.25
CA TYR A 105 10.59 -10.18 0.96
C TYR A 105 10.98 -10.02 2.42
N GLY A 106 10.46 -8.98 3.07
CA GLY A 106 10.39 -8.93 4.52
C GLY A 106 9.30 -9.88 5.04
N VAL A 107 9.62 -10.71 6.02
CA VAL A 107 8.68 -11.67 6.62
C VAL A 107 8.50 -11.45 8.11
N VAL A 108 7.36 -11.87 8.65
CA VAL A 108 7.08 -11.82 10.08
C VAL A 108 7.41 -13.15 10.76
N LYS A 109 7.96 -13.06 11.98
CA LYS A 109 8.08 -14.21 12.88
C LYS A 109 6.97 -14.15 13.92
N LEU A 110 6.25 -15.25 14.09
CA LEU A 110 5.16 -15.37 15.06
C LEU A 110 5.60 -16.18 16.28
N ASN A 111 5.06 -15.84 17.45
CA ASN A 111 5.13 -16.68 18.64
C ASN A 111 3.94 -17.67 18.70
N ASP A 112 3.89 -18.48 19.78
CA ASP A 112 2.82 -19.46 19.98
C ASP A 112 1.41 -18.85 20.12
N ASN A 113 1.32 -17.56 20.47
CA ASN A 113 0.07 -16.80 20.58
C ASN A 113 -0.36 -16.14 19.26
N GLN A 114 0.33 -16.43 18.14
CA GLN A 114 0.10 -15.77 16.84
C GLN A 114 0.36 -14.26 16.86
N GLU A 115 1.29 -13.81 17.72
CA GLU A 115 1.74 -12.42 17.78
C GLU A 115 3.07 -12.28 17.06
N ILE A 116 3.25 -11.17 16.34
CA ILE A 116 4.49 -10.85 15.64
C ILE A 116 5.53 -10.44 16.69
N VAL A 117 6.64 -11.19 16.72
CA VAL A 117 7.77 -10.92 17.62
C VAL A 117 9.00 -10.38 16.87
N GLU A 118 9.02 -10.48 15.55
CA GLU A 118 10.14 -10.01 14.74
C GLU A 118 9.70 -9.74 13.29
N LEU A 119 10.31 -8.72 12.67
CA LEU A 119 10.29 -8.50 11.23
C LEU A 119 11.69 -8.75 10.69
N VAL A 120 11.81 -9.70 9.78
CA VAL A 120 13.08 -10.13 9.19
C VAL A 120 13.08 -9.77 7.71
N GLU A 121 13.97 -8.85 7.33
CA GLU A 121 14.11 -8.40 5.95
C GLU A 121 14.95 -9.41 5.15
N LYS A 122 14.39 -9.95 4.06
CA LYS A 122 15.07 -10.86 3.11
C LYS A 122 15.89 -11.95 3.82
N PRO A 123 15.22 -12.84 4.57
CA PRO A 123 15.91 -13.80 5.43
C PRO A 123 16.76 -14.79 4.63
N GLU A 124 18.00 -15.03 5.07
CA GLU A 124 18.90 -16.03 4.46
C GLU A 124 18.47 -17.49 4.76
N SER A 125 17.63 -17.68 5.78
CA SER A 125 17.09 -18.98 6.19
C SER A 125 15.59 -18.86 6.44
N PHE A 126 14.83 -19.94 6.28
CA PHE A 126 13.37 -19.89 6.43
C PHE A 126 12.96 -19.43 7.84
N VAL A 127 12.18 -18.35 7.92
CA VAL A 127 11.57 -17.82 9.16
C VAL A 127 10.07 -18.08 9.15
N SER A 128 9.39 -17.62 8.10
CA SER A 128 7.98 -17.90 7.81
C SER A 128 7.73 -17.70 6.31
N ASP A 129 6.54 -18.08 5.85
CA ASP A 129 6.04 -17.80 4.51
C ASP A 129 5.14 -16.54 4.44
N GLN A 130 5.04 -15.78 5.53
CA GLN A 130 4.18 -14.60 5.66
C GLN A 130 4.95 -13.34 5.28
N ALA A 131 4.87 -12.94 4.00
CA ALA A 131 5.49 -11.73 3.49
C ALA A 131 4.70 -10.47 3.88
N VAL A 132 5.39 -9.44 4.37
CA VAL A 132 4.83 -8.13 4.70
C VAL A 132 4.52 -7.36 3.42
N ILE A 133 3.30 -6.84 3.31
CA ILE A 133 2.83 -6.19 2.06
C ILE A 133 2.89 -4.65 2.10
N GLY A 134 3.45 -4.06 3.15
CA GLY A 134 3.59 -2.60 3.27
C GLY A 134 2.32 -1.88 3.72
N ILE A 135 1.42 -2.57 4.44
CA ILE A 135 0.23 -1.99 5.06
C ILE A 135 0.24 -2.30 6.55
N TYR A 136 0.08 -1.25 7.35
CA TYR A 136 0.22 -1.28 8.79
C TYR A 136 -0.93 -0.49 9.42
N TYR A 137 -1.62 -1.09 10.38
CA TYR A 137 -2.58 -0.40 11.24
C TYR A 137 -1.96 -0.22 12.61
N PHE A 138 -2.14 0.97 13.17
CA PHE A 138 -1.77 1.31 14.53
C PHE A 138 -3.02 1.80 15.24
N LYS A 139 -3.33 1.20 16.40
CA LYS A 139 -4.41 1.68 17.28
C LYS A 139 -4.11 3.09 17.79
N ASP A 140 -2.84 3.39 18.02
CA ASP A 140 -2.33 4.74 18.29
C ASP A 140 -0.99 4.93 17.58
N VAL A 141 -1.02 5.63 16.44
CA VAL A 141 0.19 5.89 15.64
C VAL A 141 1.15 6.88 16.32
N ALA A 142 0.71 7.61 17.35
CA ALA A 142 1.60 8.51 18.09
C ALA A 142 2.70 7.74 18.83
N VAL A 143 2.45 6.47 19.19
CA VAL A 143 3.47 5.58 19.77
C VAL A 143 4.57 5.30 18.74
N LEU A 144 4.20 4.97 17.50
CA LEU A 144 5.16 4.79 16.41
C LEU A 144 5.95 6.07 16.16
N LYS A 145 5.28 7.23 16.08
CA LYS A 145 5.92 8.53 15.93
C LYS A 145 7.00 8.74 16.99
N GLY A 146 6.69 8.49 18.27
CA GLY A 146 7.67 8.62 19.36
C GLY A 146 8.90 7.73 19.14
N LYS A 147 8.69 6.48 18.72
CA LYS A 147 9.79 5.54 18.45
C LYS A 147 10.62 5.92 17.23
N LEU A 148 9.99 6.41 16.17
CA LEU A 148 10.71 6.92 15.00
C LEU A 148 11.48 8.20 15.31
N GLN A 149 10.96 9.06 16.18
CA GLN A 149 11.70 10.23 16.66
C GLN A 149 12.96 9.82 17.41
N GLU A 150 12.89 8.85 18.33
CA GLU A 150 14.08 8.32 19.01
C GLU A 150 15.11 7.77 17.99
N ILE A 151 14.66 7.03 16.97
CA ILE A 151 15.53 6.48 15.91
C ILE A 151 16.22 7.59 15.10
N LEU A 152 15.51 8.67 14.78
CA LEU A 152 16.05 9.84 14.09
C LEU A 152 17.07 10.58 14.97
N ASP A 153 16.75 10.80 16.25
CA ASP A 153 17.61 11.50 17.21
C ASP A 153 18.91 10.73 17.47
N GLU A 154 18.83 9.40 17.52
CA GLU A 154 19.98 8.50 17.69
C GLU A 154 20.72 8.21 16.37
N ASN A 155 20.20 8.68 15.23
CA ASN A 155 20.75 8.47 13.90
C ASN A 155 20.96 6.98 13.56
N ILE A 156 20.00 6.13 13.94
CA ILE A 156 20.03 4.69 13.68
C ILE A 156 19.51 4.44 12.26
N MET A 157 20.40 3.96 11.38
CA MET A 157 20.07 3.62 10.00
C MET A 157 20.44 2.18 9.69
N ASN A 158 19.55 1.48 8.99
CA ASN A 158 19.80 0.16 8.44
C ASN A 158 19.89 0.25 6.92
N GLY A 159 21.02 -0.19 6.36
CA GLY A 159 21.28 -0.06 4.93
C GLY A 159 21.40 1.41 4.45
N GLY A 160 21.65 2.35 5.36
CA GLY A 160 21.70 3.79 5.06
C GLY A 160 20.35 4.51 5.08
N GLU A 161 19.30 3.84 5.54
CA GLU A 161 17.94 4.37 5.59
C GLU A 161 17.32 4.24 6.99
N TYR A 162 16.44 5.17 7.34
CA TYR A 162 15.56 5.09 8.51
C TYR A 162 14.35 4.22 8.16
N GLN A 163 14.26 3.02 8.72
CA GLN A 163 13.19 2.07 8.41
C GLN A 163 12.07 2.13 9.43
N ILE A 164 10.81 1.96 8.96
CA ILE A 164 9.66 1.77 9.87
C ILE A 164 9.88 0.59 10.83
N ASN A 165 10.59 -0.45 10.36
CA ASN A 165 10.88 -1.67 11.11
C ASN A 165 11.61 -1.37 12.42
N ASP A 166 12.44 -0.33 12.49
CA ASP A 166 13.16 0.04 13.70
C ASP A 166 12.22 0.64 14.76
N GLY A 167 11.28 1.48 14.32
CA GLY A 167 10.21 1.99 15.18
C GLY A 167 9.30 0.87 15.69
N ILE A 168 8.89 -0.05 14.80
CA ILE A 168 8.07 -1.23 15.15
C ILE A 168 8.79 -2.13 16.17
N LYS A 169 10.09 -2.40 15.98
CA LYS A 169 10.89 -3.20 16.93
C LYS A 169 10.93 -2.56 18.31
N ARG A 170 11.07 -1.23 18.41
CA ARG A 170 10.99 -0.52 19.69
C ARG A 170 9.60 -0.60 20.32
N MET A 171 8.53 -0.52 19.53
CA MET A 171 7.17 -0.72 20.04
C MET A 171 6.98 -2.13 20.61
N MET A 172 7.46 -3.16 19.90
CA MET A 172 7.42 -4.54 20.38
C MET A 172 8.23 -4.71 21.68
N ALA A 173 9.41 -4.09 21.78
CA ALA A 173 10.24 -4.10 22.98
C ALA A 173 9.53 -3.45 24.19
N ASP A 174 8.68 -2.45 23.95
CA ASP A 174 7.82 -1.81 24.96
C ASP A 174 6.55 -2.62 25.28
N GLY A 175 6.42 -3.85 24.75
CA GLY A 175 5.32 -4.77 25.03
C GLY A 175 4.05 -4.52 24.23
N LYS A 176 4.11 -3.74 23.14
CA LYS A 176 2.97 -3.58 22.22
C LYS A 176 2.70 -4.87 21.45
N VAL A 177 1.43 -5.24 21.33
CA VAL A 177 1.00 -6.47 20.68
C VAL A 177 0.76 -6.23 19.19
N PHE A 178 1.54 -6.91 18.36
CA PHE A 178 1.40 -6.91 16.91
C PHE A 178 0.80 -8.22 16.43
N LYS A 179 -0.18 -8.16 15.53
CA LYS A 179 -0.79 -9.35 14.90
C LYS A 179 -0.79 -9.22 13.38
N THR A 180 -0.98 -10.35 12.70
CA THR A 180 -1.09 -10.38 11.24
C THR A 180 -2.54 -10.17 10.79
N GLY A 181 -2.75 -9.29 9.82
CA GLY A 181 -3.93 -9.31 8.96
C GLY A 181 -3.60 -10.10 7.70
N THR A 182 -4.55 -10.82 7.12
CA THR A 182 -4.32 -11.54 5.86
C THR A 182 -5.01 -10.84 4.69
N VAL A 183 -4.43 -10.95 3.50
CA VAL A 183 -5.04 -10.44 2.26
C VAL A 183 -5.30 -11.57 1.28
N ASP A 184 -6.45 -11.49 0.61
CA ASP A 184 -6.82 -12.44 -0.42
C ASP A 184 -5.94 -12.23 -1.66
N GLU A 185 -5.69 -10.98 -2.03
CA GLU A 185 -4.85 -10.63 -3.17
C GLU A 185 -3.86 -9.53 -2.78
N TRP A 186 -2.60 -9.75 -3.18
CA TRP A 186 -1.52 -8.78 -3.08
C TRP A 186 -0.82 -8.68 -4.43
N MET A 187 -0.70 -7.46 -4.94
CA MET A 187 -0.16 -7.16 -6.24
C MET A 187 0.88 -6.05 -6.08
N ASP A 188 2.14 -6.43 -6.16
CA ASP A 188 3.29 -5.53 -6.02
C ASP A 188 3.63 -4.89 -7.37
N CYS A 189 3.47 -3.57 -7.47
CA CYS A 189 3.76 -2.82 -8.69
C CYS A 189 5.24 -2.40 -8.83
N GLY A 190 6.10 -2.71 -7.86
CA GLY A 190 7.51 -2.29 -7.84
C GLY A 190 8.40 -2.98 -8.89
N ASN A 191 7.93 -4.07 -9.51
CA ASN A 191 8.64 -4.79 -10.55
C ASN A 191 7.91 -4.71 -11.90
N LYS A 192 8.59 -4.18 -12.92
CA LYS A 192 8.08 -4.04 -14.31
C LYS A 192 7.39 -5.28 -14.88
N ALA A 193 7.87 -6.48 -14.55
CA ALA A 193 7.31 -7.74 -15.03
C ALA A 193 5.97 -8.05 -14.31
N ILE A 194 5.90 -7.74 -13.02
CA ILE A 194 4.71 -7.91 -12.19
C ILE A 194 3.67 -6.84 -12.52
N THR A 195 4.07 -5.61 -12.87
CA THR A 195 3.15 -4.52 -13.23
C THR A 195 2.15 -4.91 -14.33
N ILE A 196 2.59 -5.66 -15.35
CA ILE A 196 1.71 -6.10 -16.45
C ILE A 196 0.67 -7.12 -15.94
N GLU A 197 1.12 -8.10 -15.15
CA GLU A 197 0.24 -9.09 -14.53
C GLU A 197 -0.75 -8.42 -13.56
N THR A 198 -0.27 -7.46 -12.78
CA THR A 198 -1.06 -6.64 -11.86
C THR A 198 -2.15 -5.88 -12.62
N ASN A 199 -1.80 -5.20 -13.71
CA ASN A 199 -2.78 -4.47 -14.52
C ASN A 199 -3.86 -5.41 -15.09
N GLN A 200 -3.47 -6.59 -15.56
CA GLN A 200 -4.41 -7.59 -16.09
C GLN A 200 -5.40 -8.07 -15.04
N ARG A 201 -4.91 -8.44 -13.86
CA ARG A 201 -5.75 -8.88 -12.74
C ARG A 201 -6.67 -7.75 -12.26
N MET A 202 -6.17 -6.51 -12.19
CA MET A 202 -6.97 -5.34 -11.81
C MET A 202 -8.13 -5.10 -12.79
N LEU A 203 -7.89 -5.18 -14.10
CA LEU A 203 -8.95 -5.10 -15.11
C LEU A 203 -9.96 -6.25 -14.97
N GLY A 204 -9.49 -7.46 -14.63
CA GLY A 204 -10.35 -8.59 -14.32
C GLY A 204 -11.27 -8.32 -13.13
N PHE A 205 -10.73 -7.71 -12.07
CA PHE A 205 -11.50 -7.33 -10.90
C PHE A 205 -12.52 -6.23 -11.16
N LEU A 206 -12.13 -5.16 -11.86
CA LEU A 206 -13.06 -4.09 -12.25
C LEU A 206 -14.23 -4.63 -13.08
N LYS A 207 -13.96 -5.60 -13.97
CA LYS A 207 -15.00 -6.30 -14.73
C LYS A 207 -15.93 -7.12 -13.83
N ALA A 208 -15.37 -7.83 -12.84
CA ALA A 208 -16.13 -8.69 -11.94
C ALA A 208 -17.02 -7.90 -10.97
N ASP A 209 -16.51 -6.78 -10.46
CA ASP A 209 -17.24 -5.91 -9.53
C ASP A 209 -18.33 -5.09 -10.25
N GLY A 210 -18.20 -4.89 -11.56
CA GLY A 210 -19.15 -4.11 -12.36
C GLY A 210 -19.19 -2.62 -12.04
N GLU A 211 -18.23 -2.12 -11.25
CA GLU A 211 -18.15 -0.72 -10.81
C GLU A 211 -17.70 0.24 -11.93
N GLU A 212 -16.97 -0.26 -12.94
CA GLU A 212 -16.47 0.55 -14.04
C GLU A 212 -16.75 -0.07 -15.42
N GLN A 213 -17.22 0.77 -16.35
CA GLN A 213 -17.35 0.40 -17.74
C GLN A 213 -15.96 0.43 -18.41
N LEU A 214 -15.36 -0.75 -18.58
CA LEU A 214 -14.01 -0.87 -19.12
C LEU A 214 -13.92 -0.44 -20.59
N VAL A 215 -14.92 -0.73 -21.42
CA VAL A 215 -14.95 -0.29 -22.82
C VAL A 215 -16.10 0.69 -22.99
N ALA A 216 -15.76 1.95 -23.28
CA ALA A 216 -16.75 3.00 -23.48
C ALA A 216 -17.73 2.66 -24.61
N THR A 217 -19.02 2.98 -24.44
CA THR A 217 -20.03 2.78 -25.50
C THR A 217 -19.77 3.61 -26.75
N SER A 218 -18.97 4.68 -26.63
CA SER A 218 -18.58 5.56 -27.73
C SER A 218 -17.41 5.02 -28.57
N THR A 219 -16.81 3.89 -28.18
CA THR A 219 -15.73 3.25 -28.95
C THR A 219 -16.22 2.78 -30.32
N LYS A 220 -15.46 3.10 -31.37
CA LYS A 220 -15.73 2.65 -32.75
C LYS A 220 -14.68 1.66 -33.20
N LEU A 221 -15.13 0.52 -33.72
CA LEU A 221 -14.26 -0.52 -34.27
C LEU A 221 -14.37 -0.54 -35.80
N GLU A 222 -13.25 -0.33 -36.47
CA GLU A 222 -13.09 -0.49 -37.92
C GLU A 222 -12.08 -1.62 -38.14
N ASN A 223 -12.55 -2.79 -38.59
CA ASN A 223 -11.72 -3.98 -38.81
C ASN A 223 -10.77 -4.29 -37.62
N SER A 224 -11.31 -4.21 -36.40
CA SER A 224 -10.52 -4.30 -35.16
C SER A 224 -11.16 -5.25 -34.15
N ASN A 225 -10.34 -5.88 -33.31
CA ASN A 225 -10.75 -6.81 -32.26
C ASN A 225 -10.32 -6.30 -30.88
N ILE A 226 -11.14 -6.55 -29.87
CA ILE A 226 -10.79 -6.30 -28.46
C ILE A 226 -10.68 -7.64 -27.75
N ILE A 227 -9.57 -7.86 -27.03
CA ILE A 227 -9.38 -9.02 -26.14
C ILE A 227 -9.58 -8.53 -24.71
N GLU A 228 -10.64 -8.99 -24.06
CA GLU A 228 -10.96 -8.61 -22.68
C GLU A 228 -10.14 -9.42 -21.64
N PRO A 229 -9.87 -8.85 -20.44
CA PRO A 229 -10.29 -7.52 -19.99
C PRO A 229 -9.33 -6.41 -20.50
N CYS A 230 -9.90 -5.30 -20.99
CA CYS A 230 -9.17 -4.18 -21.58
C CYS A 230 -9.92 -2.87 -21.32
N PHE A 231 -9.20 -1.79 -20.98
CA PHE A 231 -9.78 -0.46 -20.82
C PHE A 231 -9.67 0.36 -22.12
N ILE A 232 -10.80 0.89 -22.60
CA ILE A 232 -10.87 1.78 -23.76
C ILE A 232 -11.74 2.98 -23.39
N GLY A 233 -11.11 4.16 -23.42
CA GLY A 233 -11.75 5.42 -23.10
C GLY A 233 -12.78 5.90 -24.13
N GLU A 234 -13.46 6.99 -23.79
CA GLU A 234 -14.47 7.57 -24.66
C GLU A 234 -13.89 8.07 -26.00
N ASN A 235 -14.69 7.98 -27.05
CA ASN A 235 -14.39 8.51 -28.39
C ASN A 235 -13.15 7.90 -29.07
N VAL A 236 -12.68 6.75 -28.59
CA VAL A 236 -11.59 6.01 -29.23
C VAL A 236 -12.09 5.33 -30.50
N VAL A 237 -11.29 5.43 -31.58
CA VAL A 237 -11.50 4.70 -32.83
C VAL A 237 -10.34 3.72 -33.02
N LEU A 238 -10.64 2.43 -33.07
CA LEU A 238 -9.68 1.38 -33.39
C LEU A 238 -9.80 1.03 -34.88
N LYS A 239 -8.69 1.11 -35.60
CA LYS A 239 -8.60 0.78 -37.03
C LYS A 239 -7.53 -0.27 -37.26
N ASP A 240 -7.89 -1.37 -37.92
CA ASP A 240 -6.99 -2.46 -38.31
C ASP A 240 -6.11 -2.97 -37.14
N ALA A 241 -6.67 -3.02 -35.93
CA ALA A 241 -5.93 -3.29 -34.70
C ALA A 241 -6.55 -4.43 -33.88
N THR A 242 -5.72 -5.15 -33.14
CA THR A 242 -6.17 -6.00 -32.02
C THR A 242 -5.66 -5.39 -30.73
N VAL A 243 -6.57 -5.02 -29.82
CA VAL A 243 -6.24 -4.35 -28.56
C VAL A 243 -6.64 -5.22 -27.39
N GLY A 244 -5.69 -5.47 -26.50
CA GLY A 244 -5.83 -6.35 -25.34
C GLY A 244 -4.54 -7.14 -25.14
N LEU A 245 -4.42 -7.86 -24.02
CA LEU A 245 -3.24 -8.67 -23.75
C LEU A 245 -3.20 -9.88 -24.68
N LEU A 246 -2.23 -9.91 -25.60
CA LEU A 246 -1.87 -11.10 -26.37
C LEU A 246 -0.87 -11.93 -25.56
N PHE A 247 -1.18 -13.21 -25.36
CA PHE A 247 -0.20 -14.19 -24.90
C PHE A 247 0.76 -14.51 -26.06
N LEU A 248 2.05 -14.24 -25.87
CA LEU A 248 3.16 -14.82 -26.62
C LEU A 248 3.94 -15.74 -25.71
#